data_AF-A0A1Q5UA18-F1
#
_entry.id   AF-A0A1Q5UA18-F1
#
_cell.length_a   1.000
_cell.length_b   1.000
_cell.length_c   1.000
_cell.angle_alpha   90.00
_cell.angle_beta   90.00
_cell.angle_gamma   90.00
#
_symmetry.space_group_name_H-M   'P 1'
#
loop_
_entity.id
_entity.type
_entity.pdbx_description
1 polymer ?
#
loop_
_entity_poly.entity_id
_entity_poly.type
_entity_poly.pdbx_seq_one_letter_code
_entity_poly.pdbx_strand_id
1 'polypeptide(L)' 'MENGGTDWYTRTSPRFEVDVGNEKYGWLAKSMFLGNLKPPKRPGYVEIDVYEVL' A
#
# COMPACT_ATOMS: atom_id res chain seq x y z
N MET A 1 27.27 16.76 2.09
CA MET A 1 25.84 16.93 2.40
C MET A 1 25.50 15.84 3.39
N GLU A 2 25.52 16.18 4.68
CA GLU A 2 24.94 15.32 5.72
C GLU A 2 23.44 15.31 5.48
N ASN A 3 22.94 14.22 4.91
CA ASN A 3 21.53 14.09 4.61
C ASN A 3 20.76 14.03 5.94
N GLY A 4 20.00 15.08 6.23
CA GLY A 4 19.03 15.12 7.32
C GLY A 4 18.11 13.90 7.22
N GLY A 5 18.41 12.90 8.04
CA GLY A 5 17.67 11.65 8.16
C GLY A 5 16.28 11.96 8.67
N THR A 6 15.36 12.18 7.74
CA THR A 6 13.94 12.15 8.04
C THR A 6 13.57 10.67 7.92
N ASP A 7 13.22 10.04 9.05
CA ASP A 7 12.75 8.66 9.03
C ASP A 7 11.64 8.54 7.99
N TRP A 8 11.83 7.64 7.01
CA TRP A 8 10.91 7.50 5.90
C TRP A 8 9.56 7.00 6.43
N TYR A 9 8.64 7.94 6.65
CA TYR A 9 7.30 7.68 7.15
C TYR A 9 6.28 8.08 6.09
N THR A 10 5.83 7.08 5.33
CA THR A 10 4.74 7.28 4.38
C THR A 10 3.75 6.14 4.50
N ARG A 11 2.49 6.49 4.79
CA ARG A 11 1.38 5.56 5.02
C ARG A 11 0.21 5.91 4.13
N THR A 12 -0.52 4.91 3.67
CA THR A 12 -1.70 5.08 2.80
C THR A 12 -2.84 4.20 3.29
N SER A 13 -4.06 4.46 2.83
CA SER A 13 -5.20 3.54 2.99
C SER A 13 -5.72 3.13 1.61
N PRO A 14 -5.21 2.02 1.05
CA PRO A 14 -5.65 1.54 -0.25
C PRO A 14 -7.12 1.11 -0.21
N ARG A 15 -7.85 1.38 -1.29
CA ARG A 15 -9.18 0.84 -1.55
C ARG A 15 -9.15 0.05 -2.84
N PHE A 16 -9.83 -1.09 -2.86
CA PHE A 16 -9.91 -1.95 -4.02
C PHE A 16 -11.34 -2.02 -4.52
N GLU A 17 -11.49 -1.83 -5.82
CA GLU A 17 -12.72 -2.15 -6.55
C GLU A 17 -12.47 -3.44 -7.31
N VAL A 18 -13.40 -4.38 -7.21
CA VAL A 18 -13.29 -5.70 -7.82
C VAL A 18 -14.58 -5.95 -8.60
N ASP A 19 -14.44 -6.50 -9.80
CA ASP A 19 -15.59 -6.77 -10.67
C ASP A 19 -16.60 -7.73 -10.03
N VAL A 20 -17.87 -7.54 -10.37
CA VAL A 20 -18.99 -8.29 -9.83
C VAL A 20 -18.86 -9.76 -10.24
N GLY A 21 -18.85 -10.68 -9.26
CA GLY A 21 -18.72 -12.12 -9.49
C GLY A 21 -17.30 -12.68 -9.39
N ASN A 22 -16.28 -11.84 -9.13
CA ASN A 22 -14.94 -12.34 -8.82
C ASN A 22 -14.83 -12.77 -7.36
N GLU A 23 -15.35 -13.97 -7.07
CA GLU A 23 -15.41 -14.54 -5.71
C GLU A 23 -14.02 -14.68 -5.06
N LYS A 24 -12.98 -14.95 -5.87
CA LYS A 24 -11.60 -15.12 -5.39
C LYS A 24 -11.05 -13.85 -4.73
N TYR A 25 -11.37 -12.67 -5.26
CA TYR A 25 -10.82 -11.39 -4.80
C TYR A 25 -11.85 -10.48 -4.15
N GLY A 26 -13.11 -10.91 -4.03
CA GLY A 26 -14.19 -10.10 -3.49
C GLY A 26 -13.99 -9.61 -2.04
N TRP A 27 -13.08 -10.22 -1.29
CA TRP A 27 -12.70 -9.76 0.05
C TRP A 27 -11.95 -8.41 0.02
N LEU A 28 -11.17 -8.13 -1.03
CA LEU A 28 -10.43 -6.87 -1.17
C LEU A 28 -11.35 -5.64 -1.19
N ALA A 29 -12.57 -5.78 -1.72
CA ALA A 29 -13.55 -4.69 -1.78
C ALA A 29 -14.35 -4.54 -0.47
N LYS A 30 -14.22 -5.48 0.47
CA LYS A 30 -15.01 -5.54 1.72
C LYS A 30 -14.17 -5.25 2.97
N SER A 31 -12.84 -5.39 2.87
CA SER A 31 -11.92 -5.16 3.98
C SER A 31 -11.29 -3.76 3.94
N MET A 32 -10.76 -3.32 5.08
CA MET A 32 -9.96 -2.11 5.17
C MET A 32 -8.47 -2.45 5.13
N PHE A 33 -7.68 -1.60 4.47
CA PHE A 33 -6.25 -1.82 4.30
C PHE A 33 -5.41 -0.62 4.75
N LEU A 34 -4.25 -0.94 5.30
CA LEU A 34 -3.17 0.01 5.56
C LEU A 34 -2.00 -0.30 4.61
N GLY A 35 -1.49 0.72 3.94
CA GLY A 35 -0.30 0.64 3.11
C GLY A 35 0.91 1.29 3.78
N ASN A 36 2.07 0.64 3.67
CA ASN A 36 3.37 1.19 4.03
C ASN A 36 4.20 1.38 2.75
N LEU A 37 4.31 2.63 2.29
CA LEU A 37 5.14 2.95 1.13
C LEU A 37 6.62 2.91 1.55
N LYS A 38 7.41 2.06 0.90
CA LYS A 38 8.85 1.94 1.15
C LYS A 38 9.64 3.05 0.45
N PRO A 39 10.86 3.37 0.93
CA PRO A 39 11.77 4.25 0.20
C PRO A 39 11.99 3.75 -1.23
N PRO A 40 11.97 4.64 -2.24
CA PRO A 40 12.18 4.24 -3.62
C PRO A 40 13.60 3.71 -3.80
N LYS A 41 13.72 2.48 -4.34
CA LYS A 41 15.02 1.85 -4.62
C LYS A 41 15.50 2.06 -6.06
N ARG A 42 14.59 2.45 -6.96
CA ARG A 42 14.87 2.69 -8.39
C ARG A 42 13.91 3.74 -8.98
N PRO A 43 14.35 4.57 -9.94
CA PRO A 43 13.50 5.57 -10.58
C PRO A 43 12.26 4.96 -11.24
N GLY A 44 11.11 5.60 -11.09
CA GLY A 44 9.85 5.19 -11.73
C GLY A 44 9.11 4.03 -11.06
N TYR A 45 9.56 3.56 -9.89
CA TYR A 45 8.89 2.49 -9.15
C TYR A 45 8.66 2.87 -7.69
N VAL A 46 7.54 2.37 -7.17
CA VAL A 46 7.18 2.41 -5.76
C VAL A 46 6.88 0.99 -5.28
N GLU A 47 7.20 0.70 -4.02
CA GLU A 47 6.93 -0.58 -3.38
C GLU A 47 6.08 -0.31 -2.14
N ILE A 48 4.93 -0.98 -2.03
CA ILE A 48 3.97 -0.77 -0.93
C ILE A 48 3.67 -2.13 -0.30
N ASP A 49 3.94 -2.28 1.00
CA ASP A 49 3.39 -3.40 1.76
C ASP A 49 1.95 -3.06 2.12
N VAL A 50 1.01 -3.96 1.81
CA VAL A 50 -0.42 -3.79 2.08
C VAL A 50 -0.85 -4.79 3.14
N TYR A 51 -1.48 -4.30 4.20
CA TYR A 51 -1.96 -5.11 5.33
C TYR A 51 -3.47 -4.97 5.46
N GLU A 52 -4.16 -6.10 5.60
CA GLU A 52 -5.57 -6.13 5.98
C GLU A 52 -5.73 -5.80 7.46
N VAL A 53 -6.71 -4.98 7.80
CA VAL A 53 -7.09 -4.67 9.18
C VAL A 53 -8.16 -5.68 9.62
N LEU A 54 -7.85 -6.45 10.67
CA LEU A 54 -8.72 -7.48 11.27
C LEU A 54 -9.61 -6.94 12.39
#